data_AF-A0A522RJ68-F1
#
_entry.id   AF-A0A522RJ68-F1
#
_cell.length_a   1.000
_cell.length_b   1.000
_cell.length_c   1.000
_cell.angle_alpha   90.00
_cell.angle_beta   90.00
_cell.angle_gamma   90.00
#
_symmetry.space_group_name_H-M   'P 1'
#
loop_
_entity.id
_entity.type
_entity.pdbx_description
1 polymer ?
#
loop_
_entity_poly.entity_id
_entity_poly.type
_entity_poly.pdbx_seq_one_letter_code
_entity_poly.pdbx_strand_id
1 'polypeptide(L)' 'MSARVALVTGGTGGIGTAIVRRLAKMGHKVATNYRNEEKTKAWRDMLKGEGID' A
#
# COMPACT_ATOMS: atom_id res chain seq x y z
N MET A 1 20.32 10.58 -6.46
CA MET A 1 19.95 9.26 -5.88
C MET A 1 18.58 8.87 -6.43
N SER A 2 18.43 7.67 -7.02
CA SER A 2 17.10 7.17 -7.40
C SER A 2 16.37 6.68 -6.15
N ALA A 3 15.11 7.10 -5.96
CA ALA A 3 14.29 6.63 -4.85
C ALA A 3 13.90 5.17 -5.07
N ARG A 4 14.16 4.29 -4.09
CA ARG A 4 13.72 2.89 -4.15
C ARG A 4 12.23 2.80 -3.81
N VAL A 5 11.45 2.23 -4.71
CA VAL A 5 10.02 1.96 -4.54
C VAL A 5 9.82 0.47 -4.35
N ALA A 6 9.05 0.08 -3.34
CA ALA A 6 8.67 -1.31 -3.13
C ALA A 6 7.36 -1.61 -3.87
N LEU A 7 7.37 -2.63 -4.73
CA LEU A 7 6.15 -3.15 -5.35
C LEU A 7 5.65 -4.36 -4.55
N VAL A 8 4.44 -4.28 -4.00
CA VAL A 8 3.77 -5.39 -3.32
C VAL A 8 2.65 -5.91 -4.22
N THR A 9 2.77 -7.14 -4.70
CA THR A 9 1.69 -7.79 -5.46
C THR A 9 0.64 -8.33 -4.50
N GLY A 10 -0.65 -8.13 -4.81
CA GLY A 10 -1.74 -8.52 -3.92
C GLY A 10 -1.81 -7.70 -2.62
N GLY A 11 -1.30 -6.46 -2.64
CA GLY A 11 -1.19 -5.60 -1.45
C GLY A 11 -2.53 -5.19 -0.83
N THR A 12 -3.64 -5.32 -1.56
CA THR A 12 -4.98 -5.02 -1.04
C THR A 12 -5.61 -6.17 -0.22
N GLY A 13 -4.98 -7.35 -0.19
CA GLY A 13 -5.39 -8.46 0.68
C GLY A 13 -4.86 -8.32 2.12
N GLY A 14 -5.30 -9.17 3.04
CA GLY A 14 -4.94 -9.06 4.47
C GLY A 14 -3.43 -9.03 4.74
N ILE A 15 -2.69 -10.04 4.25
CA ILE A 15 -1.23 -10.09 4.40
C ILE A 15 -0.55 -8.96 3.61
N GLY A 16 -1.00 -8.73 2.37
CA GLY A 16 -0.47 -7.66 1.52
C GLY A 16 -0.58 -6.29 2.18
N THR A 17 -1.69 -6.01 2.86
CA THR A 17 -1.94 -4.73 3.55
C THR A 17 -0.99 -4.58 4.73
N ALA A 18 -0.75 -5.66 5.48
CA ALA A 18 0.23 -5.63 6.57
C ALA A 18 1.66 -5.34 6.06
N ILE A 19 2.03 -5.90 4.91
CA ILE A 19 3.32 -5.63 4.26
C ILE A 19 3.40 -4.17 3.79
N VAL A 20 2.37 -3.67 3.10
CA VAL A 20 2.30 -2.25 2.65
C VAL A 20 2.46 -1.31 3.84
N ARG A 21 1.70 -1.52 4.93
CA ARG A 21 1.79 -0.73 6.16
C ARG A 21 3.19 -0.75 6.76
N ARG A 22 3.82 -1.93 6.84
CA ARG A 22 5.16 -2.08 7.42
C ARG A 22 6.20 -1.29 6.62
N LEU A 23 6.18 -1.42 5.29
CA LEU A 23 7.12 -0.75 4.39
C LEU A 23 6.92 0.77 4.38
N ALA A 24 5.66 1.24 4.36
CA ALA A 24 5.34 2.66 4.44
C ALA A 24 5.83 3.28 5.76
N LYS A 25 5.60 2.61 6.90
CA LYS A 25 6.11 3.04 8.22
C LYS A 25 7.64 3.04 8.32
N MET A 26 8.34 2.33 7.45
CA MET A 26 9.81 2.36 7.33
C MET A 26 10.30 3.49 6.41
N GLY A 27 9.41 4.32 5.85
CA GLY A 27 9.75 5.43 4.97
C GLY A 27 9.92 5.05 3.50
N HIS A 28 9.51 3.85 3.11
CA HIS A 28 9.52 3.45 1.70
C HIS A 28 8.29 3.98 0.96
N LYS A 29 8.47 4.37 -0.30
CA LYS A 29 7.37 4.51 -1.25
C LYS A 29 6.91 3.10 -1.64
N VAL A 30 5.60 2.86 -1.60
CA VAL A 30 5.02 1.54 -1.87
C VAL A 30 4.00 1.65 -2.99
N ALA A 31 4.05 0.73 -3.96
CA ALA A 31 3.05 0.55 -4.98
C ALA A 31 2.41 -0.83 -4.84
N THR A 32 1.13 -0.96 -5.19
CA THR A 32 0.45 -2.25 -5.26
C THR A 32 -0.50 -2.33 -6.44
N ASN A 33 -0.70 -3.56 -6.94
CA ASN A 33 -1.70 -3.85 -7.96
C ASN A 33 -3.05 -4.21 -7.31
N TYR A 34 -4.11 -4.05 -8.08
CA TYR A 34 -5.46 -4.40 -7.66
C TYR A 34 -6.28 -4.92 -8.84
N ARG A 35 -7.41 -5.59 -8.52
CA ARG A 35 -8.36 -6.13 -9.51
C ARG A 35 -9.74 -5.46 -9.48
N ASN A 36 -10.10 -4.84 -8.35
CA ASN A 36 -11.37 -4.16 -8.16
C ASN A 36 -11.10 -2.73 -7.66
N GLU A 37 -11.46 -1.73 -8.44
CA GLU A 37 -11.16 -0.33 -8.16
C GLU A 37 -11.92 0.20 -6.93
N GLU A 38 -13.20 -0.11 -6.81
CA GLU A 38 -14.05 0.33 -5.70
C GLU A 38 -13.52 -0.13 -4.35
N LYS A 39 -13.23 -1.44 -4.22
CA LYS A 39 -12.62 -2.01 -3.00
C LYS A 39 -11.24 -1.39 -2.71
N THR A 40 -10.50 -1.05 -3.75
CA THR A 40 -9.16 -0.48 -3.60
C THR A 40 -9.20 0.99 -3.19
N LYS A 41 -10.20 1.76 -3.63
CA LYS A 41 -10.42 3.14 -3.16
C LYS A 41 -10.72 3.15 -1.67
N ALA A 42 -11.68 2.34 -1.22
CA ALA A 42 -12.01 2.22 0.20
C ALA A 42 -10.80 1.77 1.05
N TRP A 43 -10.03 0.79 0.56
CA TRP A 43 -8.79 0.35 1.18
C TRP A 43 -7.73 1.47 1.26
N ARG A 44 -7.60 2.28 0.20
CA ARG A 44 -6.65 3.41 0.17
C ARG A 44 -7.06 4.51 1.14
N ASP A 45 -8.35 4.84 1.21
CA ASP A 45 -8.84 5.87 2.13
C ASP A 45 -8.64 5.45 3.60
N MET A 46 -8.82 4.16 3.91
CA MET A 46 -8.45 3.60 5.21
C MET A 46 -6.95 3.80 5.52
N LEU A 47 -6.06 3.51 4.57
CA LEU A 47 -4.62 3.71 4.76
C LEU A 47 -4.24 5.19 4.93
N LYS A 48 -4.91 6.10 4.19
CA LYS A 48 -4.73 7.54 4.36
C LYS A 48 -5.10 8.02 5.75
N GLY A 49 -6.15 7.44 6.34
CA GLY A 49 -6.51 7.67 7.75
C GLY A 49 -5.41 7.24 8.73
N GLU A 50 -4.52 6.32 8.34
CA GLU A 50 -3.35 5.89 9.11
C GLU A 50 -2.08 6.71 8.79
N GLY A 51 -2.17 7.74 7.96
CA GLY A 51 -1.04 8.55 7.51
C GLY A 51 -0.18 7.88 6.43
N ILE A 52 -0.72 6.88 5.73
CA ILE A 52 -0.06 6.18 4.63
C ILE A 52 -0.75 6.58 3.31
N ASP A 53 0.01 7.15 2.37
CA ASP A 53 -0.47 7.54 1.03
C ASP A 53 -0.35 6.39 0.00
#